data_AF-A0A9D6DY92-F1
#
_entry.id   AF-A0A9D6DY92-F1
#
_cell.length_a   1.000
_cell.length_b   1.000
_cell.length_c   1.000
_cell.angle_alpha   90.00
_cell.angle_beta   90.00
_cell.angle_gamma   90.00
#
_symmetry.space_group_name_H-M   'P 1'
#
loop_
_entity.id
_entity.type
_entity.pdbx_description
1 polymer ?
#
loop_
_entity_poly.entity_id
_entity_poly.type
_entity_poly.pdbx_seq_one_letter_code
_entity_poly.pdbx_strand_id
1 'polypeptide(L)'
;MLSRLVVTLLIHEPFSFDSPHPYRVVFDGVATTVEGAHRVAACGALARALLEAGMKVLEISQTAEEGSFAMVLLVDACRATTPIQALRARLEVLGRQLGARICVQREDIFQYMHRV
;
A
#
# COMPACT_ATOMS: atom_id res chain seq x y z
N MET A 1 4.61 16.54 -19.40
CA MET A 1 3.61 15.46 -19.35
C MET A 1 3.59 14.98 -17.91
N LEU A 2 2.44 15.06 -17.20
CA LEU A 2 2.38 14.77 -15.77
C LEU A 2 2.42 13.25 -15.55
N SER A 3 3.58 12.74 -15.18
CA SER A 3 3.85 11.31 -15.00
C SER A 3 3.69 10.85 -13.55
N ARG A 4 2.98 11.60 -12.71
CA ARG A 4 2.88 11.30 -11.28
C ARG A 4 1.60 10.52 -10.97
N LEU A 5 1.76 9.46 -10.18
CA LEU A 5 0.68 8.59 -9.75
C LEU A 5 0.62 8.56 -8.23
N VAL A 6 -0.60 8.51 -7.70
CA VAL A 6 -0.88 8.20 -6.31
C VAL A 6 -1.29 6.74 -6.25
N VAL A 7 -0.58 5.94 -5.46
CA VAL A 7 -0.83 4.52 -5.27
C VAL A 7 -1.21 4.29 -3.82
N THR A 8 -2.41 3.78 -3.58
CA THR A 8 -2.94 3.56 -2.24
C THR A 8 -3.07 2.06 -1.99
N LEU A 9 -2.55 1.60 -0.86
CA LEU A 9 -2.81 0.29 -0.28
C LEU A 9 -3.69 0.48 0.95
N LEU A 10 -4.77 -0.28 1.01
CA LEU A 10 -5.69 -0.30 2.14
C LEU A 10 -5.87 -1.75 2.60
N ILE A 11 -5.57 -2.00 3.87
CA ILE A 11 -5.88 -3.25 4.55
C ILE A 11 -7.01 -2.93 5.51
N HIS A 12 -8.12 -3.65 5.38
CA HIS A 12 -9.19 -3.64 6.37
C HIS A 12 -9.08 -4.93 7.16
N GLU A 13 -8.73 -4.82 8.43
CA GLU A 13 -8.74 -5.97 9.33
C GLU A 13 -10.19 -6.12 9.80
N PRO A 14 -10.91 -7.20 9.45
CA PRO A 14 -12.25 -7.39 9.99
C PRO A 14 -12.12 -7.50 11.52
N PHE A 15 -12.66 -6.52 12.24
CA PHE A 15 -12.74 -6.57 13.69
C PHE A 15 -13.71 -7.69 14.09
N SER A 16 -13.17 -8.89 14.30
CA SER A 16 -13.91 -10.05 14.75
C SER A 16 -13.26 -10.53 16.04
N PHE A 17 -14.01 -10.48 17.15
CA PHE A 17 -13.60 -11.04 18.44
C PHE A 17 -13.24 -12.55 18.37
N ASP A 18 -13.62 -13.22 17.28
CA ASP A 18 -13.43 -14.66 17.02
C ASP A 18 -12.36 -14.97 15.94
N SER A 19 -11.66 -13.97 15.38
CA SER A 19 -10.65 -14.24 14.35
C SER A 19 -9.36 -14.77 14.98
N PRO A 20 -8.84 -15.94 14.57
CA PRO A 20 -7.56 -16.43 15.06
C PRO A 20 -6.45 -15.63 14.39
N HIS A 21 -6.01 -14.56 15.08
CA HIS A 21 -4.64 -14.00 15.17
C HIS A 21 -4.54 -12.49 14.92
N PRO A 22 -3.57 -11.80 15.58
CA PRO A 22 -2.42 -12.39 16.28
C PRO A 22 -2.08 -11.90 17.69
N TYR A 23 -1.62 -12.90 18.44
CA TYR A 23 -0.63 -12.88 19.49
C TYR A 23 0.31 -11.67 19.48
N ARG A 24 0.34 -10.99 20.63
CA ARG A 24 1.44 -10.10 21.02
C ARG A 24 2.63 -10.96 21.40
N VAL A 25 3.65 -11.04 20.54
CA VAL A 25 4.90 -11.71 20.88
C VAL A 25 5.80 -10.69 21.54
N VAL A 26 6.12 -10.89 22.83
CA VAL A 26 7.04 -10.03 23.57
C VAL A 26 8.38 -10.73 23.68
N PHE A 27 9.40 -10.21 23.01
CA PHE A 27 10.80 -10.62 23.18
C PHE A 27 11.55 -9.46 23.85
N ASP A 28 12.22 -9.71 24.98
CA ASP A 28 13.01 -8.71 25.72
C ASP A 28 12.27 -7.37 25.98
N GLY A 29 10.98 -7.45 26.30
CA GLY A 29 10.15 -6.27 26.58
C GLY A 29 9.66 -5.52 25.35
N VAL A 30 10.06 -5.92 24.13
CA VAL A 30 9.55 -5.37 22.87
C VAL A 30 8.38 -6.23 22.38
N ALA A 31 7.19 -5.64 22.29
CA ALA A 31 6.03 -6.28 21.70
C ALA A 31 6.10 -6.16 20.17
N THR A 32 6.29 -7.27 19.46
CA THR A 32 6.07 -7.37 18.02
C THR A 32 4.79 -8.15 17.79
N THR A 33 3.73 -7.47 17.34
CA THR A 33 2.49 -8.12 16.91
C THR A 33 2.69 -8.68 15.50
N VAL A 34 2.25 -9.91 15.24
CA VAL A 34 2.36 -10.55 13.90
C VAL A 34 1.57 -9.75 12.84
N GLU A 35 0.56 -8.98 13.26
CA GLU A 35 -0.13 -7.96 12.46
C GLU A 35 0.83 -6.91 11.89
N GLY A 36 1.78 -6.44 12.71
CA GLY A 36 2.81 -5.50 12.26
C GLY A 36 3.69 -6.09 11.18
N ALA A 37 4.06 -7.37 11.30
CA ALA A 37 4.85 -8.07 10.30
C ALA A 37 4.11 -8.20 8.96
N HIS A 38 2.80 -8.48 8.97
CA HIS A 38 1.98 -8.54 7.76
C HIS A 38 1.93 -7.18 7.04
N ARG A 39 1.67 -6.09 7.78
CA ARG A 39 1.64 -4.72 7.22
C ARG A 39 2.98 -4.36 6.57
N VAL A 40 4.08 -4.62 7.28
CA VAL A 40 5.43 -4.33 6.76
C VAL A 40 5.72 -5.13 5.48
N ALA A 41 5.35 -6.42 5.45
CA ALA A 41 5.51 -7.24 4.25
C ALA A 41 4.69 -6.72 3.07
N ALA A 42 3.43 -6.31 3.31
CA ALA A 42 2.56 -5.74 2.28
C ALA A 42 3.11 -4.43 1.70
N CYS A 43 3.58 -3.52 2.56
CA CYS A 43 4.24 -2.28 2.15
C CYS A 43 5.48 -2.56 1.29
N GLY A 44 6.33 -3.49 1.73
CA GLY A 44 7.52 -3.90 1.00
C GLY A 44 7.20 -4.50 -0.36
N ALA A 45 6.19 -5.37 -0.44
CA ALA A 45 5.74 -5.98 -1.68
C ALA A 45 5.22 -4.94 -2.69
N LEU A 46 4.44 -3.96 -2.22
CA LEU A 46 3.96 -2.87 -3.06
C LEU A 46 5.11 -2.00 -3.57
N ALA A 47 5.98 -1.53 -2.67
CA ALA A 47 7.12 -0.69 -3.04
C ALA A 47 8.02 -1.40 -4.07
N ARG A 48 8.29 -2.69 -3.86
CA ARG A 48 9.04 -3.53 -4.79
C ARG A 48 8.37 -3.61 -6.16
N ALA A 49 7.06 -3.88 -6.22
CA ALA A 49 6.32 -3.96 -7.48
C ALA A 49 6.38 -2.65 -8.29
N LEU A 50 6.34 -1.50 -7.60
CA LEU A 50 6.46 -0.18 -8.24
C LEU A 50 7.87 0.07 -8.77
N LEU A 51 8.91 -0.26 -7.99
CA LEU A 51 10.31 -0.14 -8.41
C LEU A 51 10.63 -1.04 -9.60
N GLU A 52 10.16 -2.29 -9.59
CA GLU A 52 10.31 -3.24 -10.70
C GLU A 52 9.59 -2.76 -11.98
N ALA A 53 8.53 -1.94 -11.84
CA ALA A 53 7.86 -1.31 -12.97
C ALA A 53 8.57 -0.05 -13.50
N GLY A 54 9.76 0.28 -12.98
CA GLY A 54 10.55 1.44 -13.37
C GLY A 54 10.07 2.76 -12.76
N MET A 55 9.26 2.70 -11.70
CA MET A 55 8.76 3.91 -11.03
C MET A 55 9.70 4.35 -9.92
N LYS A 56 9.74 5.65 -9.66
CA LYS A 56 10.48 6.23 -8.54
C LYS A 56 9.48 6.65 -7.45
N VAL A 57 9.65 6.15 -6.23
CA VAL A 57 8.89 6.63 -5.08
C VAL A 57 9.38 8.02 -4.69
N LEU A 58 8.47 8.99 -4.64
CA LEU A 58 8.73 10.37 -4.26
C LEU A 58 8.38 10.62 -2.80
N GLU A 59 7.25 10.06 -2.36
CA GLU A 59 6.73 10.24 -1.01
C GLU A 59 5.99 8.99 -0.56
N ILE A 60 6.08 8.69 0.74
CA ILE A 60 5.33 7.63 1.41
C ILE A 60 4.64 8.27 2.60
N SER A 61 3.32 8.12 2.65
CA SER A 61 2.50 8.42 3.83
C SER A 61 1.80 7.13 4.26
N GLN A 62 1.68 6.90 5.56
CA GLN A 62 1.00 5.74 6.10
C GLN A 62 0.28 6.08 7.39
N THR A 63 -0.86 5.45 7.61
CA THR A 63 -1.67 5.63 8.81
C THR A 63 -2.19 4.27 9.24
N ALA A 64 -2.04 3.98 10.53
CA ALA A 64 -2.57 2.80 11.17
C ALA A 64 -3.60 3.25 12.20
N GLU A 65 -4.86 2.86 12.00
CA GLU A 65 -5.96 3.11 12.91
C GLU A 65 -6.56 1.77 13.34
N GLU A 66 -7.44 1.80 14.34
CA GLU A 66 -8.08 0.58 14.80
C GLU A 66 -8.91 -0.06 13.68
N GLY A 67 -8.61 -1.33 13.35
CA GLY A 67 -9.29 -2.06 12.26
C GLY A 67 -8.88 -1.66 10.84
N SER A 68 -7.93 -0.75 10.63
CA SER A 68 -7.46 -0.44 9.27
C SER A 68 -6.02 0.06 9.17
N PHE A 69 -5.40 -0.21 8.03
CA PHE A 69 -4.10 0.32 7.68
C PHE A 69 -4.15 0.87 6.26
N ALA A 70 -3.66 2.09 6.09
CA ALA A 70 -3.54 2.75 4.79
C ALA A 70 -2.09 3.16 4.55
N MET A 71 -1.61 2.91 3.33
CA MET A 71 -0.35 3.42 2.82
C MET A 71 -0.60 4.11 1.49
N VAL A 72 -0.10 5.33 1.33
CA VAL A 72 -0.18 6.12 0.11
C VAL A 72 1.23 6.41 -0.36
N LEU A 73 1.53 6.05 -1.62
CA LEU A 73 2.77 6.37 -2.28
C LEU A 73 2.51 7.35 -3.41
N LEU A 74 3.23 8.47 -3.40
CA LEU A 74 3.38 9.31 -4.58
C LEU A 74 4.56 8.78 -5.37
N VAL A 75 4.34 8.45 -6.64
CA VAL A 75 5.37 7.90 -7.52
C VAL A 75 5.50 8.68 -8.82
N ASP A 76 6.72 8.78 -9.33
CA ASP A 76 7.05 9.25 -10.65
C ASP A 76 7.16 8.06 -11.62
N ALA A 77 6.32 8.07 -12.64
CA ALA A 77 6.24 7.10 -13.72
C ALA A 77 6.93 7.58 -15.02
N CYS A 78 7.73 8.66 -15.00
CA CYS A 78 8.44 9.14 -16.20
C CYS A 78 9.31 8.07 -16.87
N ARG A 79 9.82 7.11 -16.09
CA ARG A 79 10.66 6.00 -16.56
C ARG A 79 9.95 4.64 -16.46
N ALA A 80 8.62 4.66 -16.31
CA ALA A 80 7.87 3.42 -16.20
C ALA A 80 8.06 2.57 -17.45
N THR A 81 8.47 1.32 -17.24
CA THR A 81 8.63 0.33 -18.31
C THR A 81 7.32 -0.41 -18.58
N THR A 82 6.34 -0.26 -17.69
CA THR A 82 5.05 -0.94 -17.73
C THR A 82 3.92 0.05 -18.02
N PRO A 83 3.02 -0.22 -18.99
CA PRO A 83 1.82 0.58 -19.19
C PRO A 83 0.95 0.63 -17.94
N ILE A 84 0.33 1.78 -17.66
CA ILE A 84 -0.45 1.98 -16.42
C ILE A 84 -1.61 0.99 -16.24
N GLN A 85 -2.24 0.55 -17.34
CA GLN A 85 -3.30 -0.47 -17.29
C GLN A 85 -2.76 -1.84 -16.85
N ALA A 86 -1.60 -2.24 -17.37
CA ALA A 86 -0.93 -3.48 -16.95
C ALA A 86 -0.45 -3.40 -15.50
N LEU A 87 0.04 -2.23 -15.07
CA LEU A 87 0.38 -1.99 -13.67
C LEU A 87 -0.85 -2.15 -12.77
N ARG A 88 -1.99 -1.54 -13.12
CA ARG A 88 -3.24 -1.67 -12.35
C ARG A 88 -3.64 -3.13 -12.18
N ALA A 89 -3.68 -3.89 -13.27
CA ALA A 89 -4.01 -5.31 -13.22
C ALA A 89 -3.03 -6.11 -12.33
N ARG A 90 -1.72 -5.83 -12.44
CA ARG A 90 -0.70 -6.45 -11.59
C ARG A 90 -0.89 -6.12 -10.11
N LEU A 91 -1.16 -4.86 -9.79
CA LEU A 91 -1.36 -4.40 -8.41
C LEU A 91 -2.69 -4.87 -7.83
N GLU A 92 -3.73 -5.05 -8.64
CA GLU A 92 -4.98 -5.68 -8.20
C GLU A 92 -4.78 -7.15 -7.81
N VAL A 93 -4.01 -7.91 -8.61
CA VAL A 93 -3.64 -9.29 -8.27
C VAL A 93 -2.83 -9.32 -6.97
N LEU A 94 -1.82 -8.44 -6.85
CA LEU A 94 -1.01 -8.33 -5.65
C LEU A 94 -1.86 -7.99 -4.43
N GLY A 95 -2.79 -7.04 -4.54
CA GLY A 95 -3.71 -6.67 -3.47
C GLY A 95 -4.51 -7.89 -2.99
N ARG A 96 -5.12 -8.64 -3.91
CA ARG A 96 -5.85 -9.88 -3.56
C ARG A 96 -4.98 -10.90 -2.81
N GLN A 97 -3.72 -11.06 -3.21
CA GLN A 97 -2.79 -11.98 -2.53
C GLN A 97 -2.42 -11.51 -1.12
N LEU A 98 -2.36 -10.20 -0.90
CA LEU A 98 -2.01 -9.58 0.38
C LEU A 98 -3.23 -9.34 1.29
N GLY A 99 -4.44 -9.74 0.88
CA GLY A 99 -5.67 -9.37 1.59
C GLY A 99 -5.91 -7.86 1.64
N ALA A 100 -5.39 -7.12 0.66
CA ALA A 100 -5.41 -5.67 0.59
C ALA A 100 -6.12 -5.18 -0.66
N ARG A 101 -6.61 -3.93 -0.63
CA ARG A 101 -7.04 -3.20 -1.81
C ARG A 101 -5.91 -2.27 -2.24
N ILE A 102 -5.46 -2.40 -3.48
CA ILE A 102 -4.46 -1.49 -4.07
C ILE A 102 -5.11 -0.70 -5.21
N CYS A 103 -5.03 0.63 -5.13
CA CYS A 103 -5.59 1.55 -6.13
C CYS A 103 -4.48 2.40 -6.72
N VAL A 104 -4.54 2.64 -8.03
CA VAL A 104 -3.65 3.58 -8.73
C VAL A 104 -4.49 4.74 -9.25
N GLN A 105 -4.02 5.96 -9.06
CA GLN A 105 -4.68 7.17 -9.55
C GLN A 105 -3.62 8.13 -10.12
N ARG A 106 -4.03 9.03 -11.01
CA ARG A 106 -3.13 10.12 -11.42
C ARG A 106 -3.13 11.19 -10.32
N GLU A 107 -1.97 11.80 -10.07
CA GLU A 107 -1.81 12.83 -9.03
C GLU A 107 -2.70 14.05 -9.29
N ASP A 108 -2.89 14.45 -10.55
CA ASP A 108 -3.73 15.59 -10.89
C ASP A 108 -5.20 15.39 -10.48
N ILE A 109 -5.74 14.19 -10.66
CA ILE A 109 -7.09 13.83 -10.17
C ILE A 109 -7.16 13.93 -8.64
N PHE A 110 -6.10 13.50 -7.94
CA PHE A 110 -6.03 13.57 -6.48
C PHE A 110 -5.98 15.02 -5.96
N GLN A 111 -5.20 15.90 -6.61
CA GLN A 111 -5.12 17.32 -6.22
C GLN A 111 -6.44 18.08 -6.40
N TYR A 112 -7.29 17.68 -7.36
CA TYR A 112 -8.64 18.24 -7.50
C TYR A 112 -9.57 17.83 -6.34
N MET A 113 -9.36 16.67 -5.71
CA MET A 113 -10.18 16.22 -4.57
C MET A 113 -9.82 16.91 -3.25
N HIS A 114 -8.57 17.34 -3.07
CA HIS A 114 -8.08 18.03 -1.87
C HIS A 114 -8.17 19.57 -1.94
N ARG A 115 -8.90 20.12 -2.91
CA ARG A 115 -9.02 21.58 -3.15
C ARG A 115 -10.31 22.21 -2.62
N VAL A 116 -10.97 21.59 -1.63
CA VAL A 116 -12.17 22.13 -0.95
C VAL A 116 -11.84 22.57 0.46
#